data_AF-A0A9D6YL86-F1
#
_entry.id   AF-A0A9D6YL86-F1
#
_cell.length_a   1.000
_cell.length_b   1.000
_cell.length_c   1.000
_cell.angle_alpha   90.00
_cell.angle_beta   90.00
_cell.angle_gamma   90.00
#
_symmetry.space_group_name_H-M   'P 1'
#
loop_
_entity.id
_entity.type
_entity.pdbx_description
1 polymer ?
#
loop_
_entity_poly.entity_id
_entity_poly.type
_entity_poly.pdbx_seq_one_letter_code
_entity_poly.pdbx_strand_id
1 'polypeptide(L)'
;MKAFPFFRTLCFIALICLGPAPGPAAATDPVKEADELLNSPSLDLPQALCALDLYTEILKQAKPPQTPILIRLARTCFLIGELTVASQRQKYYEKGQTFAEMLLKEEPTRVEGRYWLAMHLCGQADTGGVMQGRKLLPRIMEELERARAIDETYDQAGCHRVLGRIYFEAPAWPFSVGDLEKSLQLLTAAVRLAPENSTNNLYLAETLLKLNRQAQARQVLERVLQCSKHALLPRGLEEDRKEARRLLERLTSPPEGQ
;
A
#
# COMPACT_ATOMS: atom_id res chain seq x y z
N MET A 1 -15.64 -12.13 51.57
CA MET A 1 -15.42 -12.14 53.04
C MET A 1 -14.24 -11.21 53.31
N LYS A 2 -14.46 -10.06 53.96
CA LYS A 2 -14.00 -9.73 55.33
C LYS A 2 -12.47 -9.93 55.49
N ALA A 3 -11.63 -9.00 55.94
CA ALA A 3 -11.81 -7.78 56.73
C ALA A 3 -10.48 -6.98 56.81
N PHE A 4 -10.58 -5.72 57.22
CA PHE A 4 -9.58 -4.82 57.85
C PHE A 4 -8.79 -5.50 59.01
N PRO A 5 -7.61 -5.01 59.49
CA PRO A 5 -7.45 -3.65 60.04
C PRO A 5 -6.08 -2.93 59.95
N PHE A 6 -6.17 -1.64 60.31
CA PHE A 6 -5.13 -0.64 60.66
C PHE A 6 -4.07 -1.12 61.67
N PHE A 7 -2.81 -0.68 61.52
CA PHE A 7 -2.10 0.32 62.39
C PHE A 7 -0.58 0.21 62.16
N ARG A 8 0.10 1.32 61.79
CA ARG A 8 1.30 1.86 62.49
C ARG A 8 1.98 2.95 61.66
N THR A 9 1.91 4.15 62.22
CA THR A 9 2.72 5.34 61.96
C THR A 9 4.21 5.01 61.99
N LEU A 10 4.94 5.33 60.92
CA LEU A 10 6.39 5.57 60.98
C LEU A 10 6.74 6.78 60.11
N CYS A 11 7.29 7.81 60.75
CA CYS A 11 7.87 8.97 60.10
C CYS A 11 9.06 8.53 59.23
N PHE A 12 8.95 8.69 57.91
CA PHE A 12 10.12 8.69 57.03
C PHE A 12 10.51 10.14 56.75
N ILE A 13 11.73 10.47 57.19
CA ILE A 13 12.44 11.70 56.84
C ILE A 13 12.63 11.71 55.33
N ALA A 14 12.00 12.67 54.64
CA ALA A 14 12.18 12.89 53.21
C ALA A 14 13.57 13.46 52.95
N LEU A 15 14.53 12.59 52.63
CA LEU A 15 15.80 12.98 52.06
C LEU A 15 15.54 13.32 50.58
N ILE A 16 15.37 14.60 50.28
CA ILE A 16 15.22 15.12 48.92
C ILE A 16 16.58 14.98 48.23
N CYS A 17 16.79 13.86 47.56
CA CYS A 17 17.86 13.73 46.57
C CYS A 17 17.52 14.65 45.39
N LEU A 18 18.14 15.83 45.34
CA LEU A 18 18.21 16.65 44.12
C LEU A 18 19.03 15.87 43.08
N GLY A 19 18.38 14.99 42.34
CA GLY A 19 18.89 14.51 41.07
C GLY A 19 18.89 15.66 40.05
N PRO A 20 19.86 15.70 39.12
CA PRO A 20 19.86 16.71 38.05
C PRO A 20 18.54 16.62 37.27
N ALA A 21 17.94 17.78 37.00
CA ALA A 21 16.75 17.87 36.17
C ALA A 21 17.00 17.14 34.84
N PRO A 22 16.04 16.33 34.34
CA PRO A 22 16.16 15.76 33.01
C PRO A 22 16.38 16.90 32.03
N GLY A 23 17.52 16.88 31.33
CA GLY A 23 17.79 17.83 30.25
C GLY A 23 16.65 17.81 29.23
N PRO A 24 16.45 18.88 28.44
CA PRO A 24 15.41 18.92 27.43
C PRO A 24 15.56 17.68 26.54
N ALA A 25 14.57 16.79 26.59
CA ALA A 25 14.47 15.70 25.64
C ALA A 25 14.58 16.32 24.24
N ALA A 26 15.56 15.89 23.46
CA ALA A 26 15.72 16.37 22.09
C ALA A 26 14.36 16.19 21.39
N ALA A 27 13.74 17.29 20.95
CA ALA A 27 12.47 17.23 20.26
C ALA A 27 12.61 16.26 19.07
N THR A 28 11.84 15.18 19.07
CA THR A 28 11.85 14.20 17.98
C THR A 28 11.36 14.89 16.70
N ASP A 29 12.03 14.64 15.58
CA ASP A 29 11.59 15.12 14.26
C ASP A 29 10.26 14.43 13.92
N PRO A 30 9.13 15.15 13.85
CA PRO A 30 7.81 14.53 13.65
C PRO A 30 7.69 13.80 12.31
N VAL A 31 8.46 14.20 11.29
CA VAL A 31 8.51 13.48 10.00
C VAL A 31 9.16 12.12 10.20
N LYS A 32 10.31 12.09 10.91
CA LYS A 32 11.03 10.86 11.19
C LYS A 32 10.20 9.91 12.05
N GLU A 33 9.52 10.43 13.05
CA GLU A 33 8.61 9.65 13.91
C GLU A 33 7.49 8.99 13.10
N ALA A 34 6.83 9.75 12.22
CA ALA A 34 5.81 9.22 11.33
C ALA A 34 6.37 8.19 10.32
N ASP A 35 7.54 8.45 9.74
CA ASP A 35 8.22 7.51 8.84
C ASP A 35 8.61 6.20 9.57
N GLU A 36 9.04 6.27 10.83
CA GLU A 36 9.34 5.09 11.66
C GLU A 36 8.10 4.25 11.96
N LEU A 37 6.97 4.88 12.29
CA LEU A 37 5.69 4.20 12.48
C LEU A 37 5.27 3.41 11.23
N LEU A 38 5.36 4.04 10.06
CA LEU A 38 4.95 3.45 8.78
C LEU A 38 5.88 2.35 8.28
N ASN A 39 7.14 2.33 8.71
CA ASN A 39 8.12 1.30 8.36
C ASN A 39 8.20 0.16 9.38
N SER A 40 7.36 0.17 10.42
CA SER A 40 7.29 -0.90 11.40
C SER A 40 6.94 -2.25 10.73
N PRO A 41 7.66 -3.35 11.03
CA PRO A 41 7.26 -4.69 10.59
C PRO A 41 5.87 -5.11 11.12
N SER A 42 5.45 -4.52 12.23
CA SER A 42 4.15 -4.76 12.88
C SER A 42 3.11 -3.70 12.55
N LEU A 43 3.31 -2.92 11.48
CA LEU A 43 2.45 -1.81 11.08
C LEU A 43 0.96 -2.16 11.19
N ASP A 44 0.25 -1.39 12.01
CA ASP A 44 -1.19 -1.50 12.22
C ASP A 44 -1.94 -0.18 11.93
N LEU A 45 -3.27 -0.23 12.04
CA LEU A 45 -4.13 0.93 11.79
C LEU A 45 -3.83 2.10 12.76
N PRO A 46 -3.74 1.90 14.10
CA PRO A 46 -3.33 2.96 15.03
C PRO A 46 -2.02 3.66 14.65
N GLN A 47 -0.98 2.91 14.28
CA GLN A 47 0.30 3.48 13.86
C GLN A 47 0.16 4.33 12.59
N ALA A 48 -0.58 3.82 11.59
CA ALA A 48 -0.83 4.56 10.35
C ALA A 48 -1.66 5.84 10.58
N LEU A 49 -2.64 5.81 11.47
CA LEU A 49 -3.43 6.98 11.86
C LEU A 49 -2.59 8.02 12.61
N CYS A 50 -1.73 7.58 13.52
CA CYS A 50 -0.80 8.46 14.23
C CYS A 50 0.16 9.17 13.25
N ALA A 51 0.73 8.44 12.28
CA ALA A 51 1.55 9.03 11.22
C ALA A 51 0.77 10.04 10.37
N LEU A 52 -0.49 9.75 10.02
CA LEU A 52 -1.36 10.67 9.30
C LEU A 52 -1.60 11.98 10.08
N ASP A 53 -1.80 11.90 11.39
CA ASP A 53 -2.00 13.07 12.25
C ASP A 53 -0.73 13.92 12.32
N LEU A 54 0.43 13.31 12.55
CA LEU A 54 1.73 13.99 12.53
C LEU A 54 1.96 14.72 11.20
N TYR A 55 1.75 14.05 10.07
CA TYR A 55 1.89 14.67 8.76
C TYR A 55 0.88 15.78 8.49
N THR A 56 -0.33 15.66 9.03
CA THR A 56 -1.36 16.70 8.89
C THR A 56 -0.98 17.95 9.68
N GLU A 57 -0.41 17.81 10.88
CA GLU A 57 0.10 18.96 11.65
C GLU A 57 1.28 19.65 10.97
N ILE A 58 2.17 18.88 10.34
CA ILE A 58 3.27 19.44 9.53
C ILE A 58 2.71 20.23 8.34
N LEU A 59 1.74 19.69 7.62
CA LEU A 59 1.12 20.37 6.47
C LEU A 59 0.52 21.72 6.86
N LYS A 60 -0.14 21.84 8.03
CA LYS A 60 -0.72 23.11 8.50
C LYS A 60 0.31 24.23 8.68
N GLN A 61 1.56 23.86 8.96
CA GLN A 61 2.67 24.80 9.20
C GLN A 61 3.55 24.99 7.97
N ALA A 62 3.40 24.13 6.96
CA ALA A 62 4.22 24.14 5.76
C ALA A 62 3.90 25.34 4.85
N LYS A 63 4.94 25.90 4.24
CA LYS A 63 4.80 26.88 3.15
C LYS A 63 4.97 26.16 1.81
N PRO A 64 4.28 26.59 0.74
CA PRO A 64 4.51 26.05 -0.60
C PRO A 64 5.97 26.20 -1.07
N PRO A 65 6.52 25.22 -1.82
CA PRO A 65 5.89 23.95 -2.20
C PRO A 65 5.84 22.93 -1.05
N GLN A 66 4.72 22.22 -0.95
CA GLN A 66 4.42 21.24 0.10
C GLN A 66 4.65 19.80 -0.39
N THR A 67 5.31 19.64 -1.52
CA THR A 67 5.53 18.37 -2.23
C THR A 67 5.92 17.20 -1.32
N PRO A 68 6.96 17.28 -0.44
CA PRO A 68 7.38 16.13 0.36
C PRO A 68 6.34 15.63 1.35
N ILE A 69 5.50 16.54 1.88
CA ILE A 69 4.46 16.19 2.85
C ILE A 69 3.20 15.69 2.16
N LEU A 70 2.84 16.26 1.00
CA LEU A 70 1.69 15.81 0.21
C LEU A 70 1.87 14.38 -0.31
N ILE A 71 3.07 14.00 -0.74
CA ILE A 71 3.38 12.62 -1.15
C ILE A 71 3.15 11.65 0.01
N ARG A 72 3.69 11.98 1.19
CA ARG A 72 3.55 11.16 2.41
C ARG A 72 2.10 11.01 2.81
N LEU A 73 1.34 12.10 2.82
CA LEU A 73 -0.08 12.10 3.15
C LEU A 73 -0.90 11.25 2.17
N ALA A 74 -0.68 11.40 0.86
CA ALA A 74 -1.37 10.62 -0.16
C ALA A 74 -1.10 9.11 0.00
N ARG A 75 0.17 8.71 0.20
CA ARG A 75 0.54 7.31 0.45
C ARG A 75 -0.05 6.77 1.76
N THR A 76 0.01 7.56 2.83
CA THR A 76 -0.49 7.15 4.16
C THR A 76 -1.99 6.94 4.15
N CYS A 77 -2.74 7.79 3.46
CA CYS A 77 -4.18 7.60 3.27
C CYS A 77 -4.51 6.29 2.54
N PHE A 78 -3.71 5.90 1.53
CA PHE A 78 -3.94 4.66 0.80
C PHE A 78 -3.73 3.45 1.70
N LEU A 79 -2.62 3.48 2.45
CA LEU A 79 -2.28 2.49 3.46
C LEU A 79 -3.39 2.32 4.51
N ILE A 80 -3.95 3.42 5.01
CA ILE A 80 -5.06 3.37 5.97
C ILE A 80 -6.31 2.76 5.32
N GLY A 81 -6.59 3.03 4.04
CA GLY A 81 -7.64 2.36 3.27
C GLY A 81 -7.49 0.83 3.30
N GLU A 82 -6.28 0.32 3.14
CA GLU A 82 -5.99 -1.13 3.20
C GLU A 82 -6.04 -1.72 4.61
N LEU A 83 -5.78 -0.91 5.64
CA LEU A 83 -5.77 -1.34 7.04
C LEU A 83 -7.13 -1.23 7.73
N THR A 84 -8.01 -0.35 7.24
CA THR A 84 -9.28 -0.04 7.89
C THR A 84 -10.43 -0.97 7.47
N VAL A 85 -11.51 -0.92 8.24
CA VAL A 85 -12.74 -1.66 7.97
C VAL A 85 -13.45 -1.12 6.72
N ALA A 86 -14.18 -1.99 6.01
CA ALA A 86 -14.80 -1.68 4.72
C ALA A 86 -15.61 -0.37 4.71
N SER A 87 -16.38 -0.10 5.77
CA SER A 87 -17.22 1.10 5.90
C SER A 87 -16.44 2.42 5.99
N GLN A 88 -15.14 2.37 6.28
CA GLN A 88 -14.28 3.55 6.42
C GLN A 88 -13.30 3.74 5.25
N ARG A 89 -13.12 2.75 4.38
CA ARG A 89 -12.12 2.79 3.31
C ARG A 89 -12.30 3.98 2.37
N GLN A 90 -13.54 4.18 1.88
CA GLN A 90 -13.90 5.25 0.95
C GLN A 90 -13.41 6.63 1.43
N LYS A 91 -13.62 6.94 2.71
CA LYS A 91 -13.21 8.20 3.34
C LYS A 91 -11.70 8.46 3.21
N TYR A 92 -10.89 7.43 3.38
CA TYR A 92 -9.43 7.58 3.31
C TYR A 92 -8.93 7.66 1.87
N TYR A 93 -9.54 6.94 0.93
CA TYR A 93 -9.23 7.11 -0.49
C TYR A 93 -9.58 8.52 -1.00
N GLU A 94 -10.72 9.09 -0.59
CA GLU A 94 -11.10 10.47 -0.91
C GLU A 94 -10.14 11.50 -0.28
N LYS A 95 -9.74 11.29 0.98
CA LYS A 95 -8.75 12.16 1.63
C LYS A 95 -7.41 12.11 0.91
N GLY A 96 -6.94 10.93 0.53
CA GLY A 96 -5.69 10.75 -0.19
C GLY A 96 -5.73 11.28 -1.62
N GLN A 97 -6.86 11.13 -2.33
CA GLN A 97 -7.10 11.77 -3.62
C GLN A 97 -6.90 13.29 -3.52
N THR A 98 -7.47 13.92 -2.48
CA THR A 98 -7.32 15.37 -2.25
C THR A 98 -5.85 15.78 -2.16
N PHE A 99 -5.02 15.03 -1.42
CA PHE A 99 -3.58 15.34 -1.33
C PHE A 99 -2.82 15.10 -2.64
N ALA A 100 -3.18 14.07 -3.40
CA ALA A 100 -2.59 13.83 -4.72
C ALA A 100 -2.96 14.93 -5.72
N GLU A 101 -4.20 15.43 -5.69
CA GLU A 101 -4.66 16.55 -6.52
C GLU A 101 -3.99 17.87 -6.12
N MET A 102 -3.79 18.12 -4.82
CA MET A 102 -2.98 19.26 -4.35
C MET A 102 -1.54 19.18 -4.89
N LEU A 103 -0.92 18.01 -4.83
CA LEU A 103 0.42 17.79 -5.37
C LEU A 103 0.48 18.05 -6.88
N LEU A 104 -0.50 17.56 -7.64
CA LEU A 104 -0.56 17.81 -9.09
C LEU A 104 -0.84 19.28 -9.45
N LYS A 105 -1.43 20.05 -8.55
CA LYS A 105 -1.60 21.50 -8.73
C LYS A 105 -0.27 22.24 -8.53
N GLU A 106 0.55 21.82 -7.57
CA GLU A 106 1.87 22.41 -7.32
C GLU A 106 2.91 21.93 -8.34
N GLU A 107 2.91 20.64 -8.66
CA GLU A 107 3.88 20.00 -9.56
C GLU A 107 3.20 19.00 -10.53
N PRO A 108 2.64 19.47 -11.66
CA PRO A 108 1.83 18.66 -12.58
C PRO A 108 2.57 17.51 -13.29
N THR A 109 3.91 17.52 -13.28
CA THR A 109 4.76 16.57 -14.00
C THR A 109 5.41 15.53 -13.08
N ARG A 110 5.07 15.50 -11.78
CA ARG A 110 5.58 14.50 -10.86
C ARG A 110 4.82 13.19 -10.92
N VAL A 111 5.57 12.09 -10.92
CA VAL A 111 5.03 10.73 -10.98
C VAL A 111 4.14 10.41 -9.77
N GLU A 112 4.51 10.88 -8.58
CA GLU A 112 3.80 10.60 -7.32
C GLU A 112 2.37 11.11 -7.34
N GLY A 113 2.16 12.34 -7.82
CA GLY A 113 0.82 12.92 -7.88
C GLY A 113 -0.11 12.09 -8.75
N ARG A 114 0.38 11.66 -9.92
CA ARG A 114 -0.39 10.85 -10.86
C ARG A 114 -0.62 9.44 -10.35
N TYR A 115 0.44 8.80 -9.86
CA TYR A 115 0.37 7.44 -9.35
C TYR A 115 -0.58 7.35 -8.16
N TRP A 116 -0.40 8.19 -7.13
CA TRP A 116 -1.25 8.13 -5.95
C TRP A 116 -2.68 8.56 -6.25
N LEU A 117 -2.91 9.51 -7.16
CA LEU A 117 -4.26 9.80 -7.65
C LEU A 117 -4.89 8.55 -8.24
N ALA A 118 -4.21 7.85 -9.14
CA ALA A 118 -4.74 6.61 -9.72
C ALA A 118 -5.02 5.54 -8.66
N MET A 119 -4.10 5.34 -7.70
CA MET A 119 -4.29 4.37 -6.61
C MET A 119 -5.54 4.68 -5.77
N HIS A 120 -5.77 5.95 -5.43
CA HIS A 120 -6.98 6.35 -4.70
C HIS A 120 -8.25 6.13 -5.51
N LEU A 121 -8.22 6.42 -6.81
CA LEU A 121 -9.34 6.13 -7.70
C LEU A 121 -9.59 4.61 -7.84
N CYS A 122 -8.55 3.77 -7.85
CA CYS A 122 -8.69 2.31 -7.77
C CYS A 122 -9.38 1.89 -6.47
N GLY A 123 -8.93 2.38 -5.32
CA GLY A 123 -9.57 2.08 -4.03
C GLY A 123 -11.05 2.45 -4.00
N GLN A 124 -11.40 3.62 -4.55
CA GLN A 124 -12.80 4.05 -4.70
C GLN A 124 -13.61 3.21 -5.68
N ALA A 125 -12.99 2.73 -6.76
CA ALA A 125 -13.62 1.83 -7.71
C ALA A 125 -13.97 0.49 -7.04
N ASP A 126 -13.06 -0.03 -6.23
CA ASP A 126 -13.23 -1.30 -5.53
C ASP A 126 -14.30 -1.22 -4.44
N THR A 127 -14.34 -0.13 -3.67
CA THR A 127 -15.34 0.07 -2.60
C THR A 127 -16.70 0.54 -3.12
N GLY A 128 -16.72 1.22 -4.27
CA GLY A 128 -17.92 1.78 -4.90
C GLY A 128 -18.73 0.81 -5.76
N GLY A 129 -18.21 -0.41 -5.99
CA GLY A 129 -18.83 -1.42 -6.83
C GLY A 129 -18.78 -1.10 -8.33
N VAL A 130 -19.42 -1.97 -9.12
CA VAL A 130 -19.26 -2.02 -10.58
C VAL A 130 -19.56 -0.69 -11.29
N MET A 131 -20.60 0.04 -10.86
CA MET A 131 -20.99 1.29 -11.51
C MET A 131 -19.95 2.40 -11.29
N GLN A 132 -19.45 2.55 -10.06
CA GLN A 132 -18.40 3.51 -9.74
C GLN A 132 -17.09 3.11 -10.41
N GLY A 133 -16.73 1.82 -10.37
CA GLY A 133 -15.55 1.32 -11.05
C GLY A 133 -15.56 1.61 -12.55
N ARG A 134 -16.67 1.35 -13.24
CA ARG A 134 -16.79 1.67 -14.68
C ARG A 134 -16.61 3.17 -14.96
N LYS A 135 -17.12 4.03 -14.08
CA LYS A 135 -16.99 5.50 -14.23
C LYS A 135 -15.55 5.97 -14.02
N LEU A 136 -14.83 5.38 -13.06
CA LEU A 136 -13.48 5.80 -12.69
C LEU A 136 -12.39 5.19 -13.58
N LEU A 137 -12.64 4.03 -14.17
CA LEU A 137 -11.66 3.26 -14.95
C LEU A 137 -10.91 4.08 -16.03
N PRO A 138 -11.56 4.91 -16.87
CA PRO A 138 -10.83 5.70 -17.87
C PRO A 138 -9.80 6.66 -17.25
N ARG A 139 -10.16 7.34 -16.15
CA ARG A 139 -9.27 8.27 -15.45
C ARG A 139 -8.12 7.53 -14.74
N ILE A 140 -8.40 6.37 -14.16
CA ILE A 140 -7.38 5.50 -13.56
C ILE A 140 -6.32 5.15 -14.61
N MET A 141 -6.74 4.64 -15.77
CA MET A 141 -5.82 4.22 -16.83
C MET A 141 -5.01 5.40 -17.38
N GLU A 142 -5.66 6.56 -17.59
CA GLU A 142 -4.97 7.78 -18.06
C GLU A 142 -3.87 8.23 -17.10
N GLU A 143 -4.15 8.28 -15.79
CA GLU A 143 -3.17 8.73 -14.80
C GLU A 143 -2.04 7.71 -14.62
N LEU A 144 -2.31 6.41 -14.67
CA LEU A 144 -1.26 5.38 -14.64
C LEU A 144 -0.35 5.42 -15.87
N GLU A 145 -0.91 5.61 -17.07
CA GLU A 145 -0.11 5.71 -18.30
C GLU A 145 0.76 6.98 -18.29
N ARG A 146 0.23 8.10 -17.80
CA ARG A 146 1.02 9.32 -17.64
C ARG A 146 2.09 9.18 -16.56
N ALA A 147 1.78 8.56 -15.43
CA ALA A 147 2.76 8.27 -14.38
C ALA A 147 3.89 7.38 -14.93
N ARG A 148 3.53 6.32 -15.67
CA ARG A 148 4.48 5.40 -16.32
C ARG A 148 5.37 6.10 -17.34
N ALA A 149 4.84 7.06 -18.10
CA ALA A 149 5.62 7.85 -19.05
C ALA A 149 6.63 8.80 -18.38
N ILE A 150 6.37 9.22 -17.14
CA ILE A 150 7.29 10.05 -16.35
C ILE A 150 8.38 9.18 -15.71
N ASP A 151 7.99 8.12 -15.02
CA ASP A 151 8.90 7.17 -14.36
C ASP A 151 8.23 5.80 -14.25
N GLU A 152 8.64 4.87 -15.13
CA GLU A 152 8.11 3.50 -15.14
C GLU A 152 8.60 2.65 -13.95
N THR A 153 9.62 3.10 -13.23
CA THR A 153 10.22 2.37 -12.10
C THR A 153 9.56 2.70 -10.76
N TYR A 154 8.79 3.79 -10.72
CA TYR A 154 8.15 4.30 -9.51
C TYR A 154 7.32 3.22 -8.79
N ASP A 155 7.42 3.22 -7.45
CA ASP A 155 6.76 2.24 -6.56
C ASP A 155 7.02 0.77 -6.97
N GLN A 156 8.27 0.46 -7.32
CA GLN A 156 8.68 -0.88 -7.76
C GLN A 156 7.89 -1.32 -9.01
N ALA A 157 7.88 -0.45 -10.03
CA ALA A 157 7.09 -0.59 -11.25
C ALA A 157 5.58 -0.68 -11.02
N GLY A 158 5.07 0.12 -10.08
CA GLY A 158 3.67 0.14 -9.67
C GLY A 158 2.70 0.40 -10.82
N CYS A 159 3.03 1.32 -11.74
CA CYS A 159 2.16 1.62 -12.88
C CYS A 159 1.93 0.38 -13.76
N HIS A 160 2.99 -0.38 -14.04
CA HIS A 160 2.89 -1.64 -14.79
C HIS A 160 2.10 -2.69 -14.01
N ARG A 161 2.35 -2.83 -12.71
CA ARG A 161 1.63 -3.77 -11.83
C ARG A 161 0.12 -3.51 -11.86
N VAL A 162 -0.29 -2.27 -11.66
CA VAL A 162 -1.71 -1.88 -11.56
C VAL A 162 -2.41 -1.96 -12.91
N LEU A 163 -1.82 -1.42 -13.99
CA LEU A 163 -2.39 -1.54 -15.33
C LEU A 163 -2.52 -3.01 -15.73
N GLY A 164 -1.49 -3.82 -15.49
CA GLY A 164 -1.51 -5.25 -15.78
C GLY A 164 -2.61 -5.99 -15.03
N ARG A 165 -2.83 -5.62 -13.76
CA ARG A 165 -3.93 -6.17 -12.95
C ARG A 165 -5.30 -5.79 -13.48
N ILE A 166 -5.50 -4.53 -13.88
CA ILE A 166 -6.75 -4.06 -14.50
C ILE A 166 -7.09 -4.89 -15.75
N TYR A 167 -6.11 -5.09 -16.64
CA TYR A 167 -6.30 -5.90 -17.85
C TYR A 167 -6.59 -7.39 -17.55
N PHE A 168 -6.12 -7.91 -16.42
CA PHE A 168 -6.37 -9.28 -15.97
C PHE A 168 -7.78 -9.48 -15.37
N GLU A 169 -8.27 -8.51 -14.62
CA GLU A 169 -9.52 -8.60 -13.87
C GLU A 169 -10.73 -8.13 -14.66
N ALA A 170 -10.57 -7.12 -15.52
CA ALA A 170 -11.69 -6.55 -16.26
C ALA A 170 -12.31 -7.59 -17.22
N PRO A 171 -13.64 -7.55 -17.45
CA PRO A 171 -14.28 -8.30 -18.52
C PRO A 171 -13.65 -7.99 -19.89
N ALA A 172 -13.60 -8.99 -20.76
CA ALA A 172 -13.09 -8.82 -22.11
C ALA A 172 -13.99 -7.88 -22.95
N TRP A 173 -13.43 -7.39 -24.06
CA TRP A 173 -14.18 -6.66 -25.07
C TRP A 173 -15.40 -7.48 -25.57
N PRO A 174 -16.59 -6.86 -25.80
CA PRO A 174 -16.88 -5.42 -25.77
C PRO A 174 -17.35 -4.88 -24.41
N PHE A 175 -17.35 -5.70 -23.35
CA PHE A 175 -17.92 -5.30 -22.06
C PHE A 175 -17.02 -4.36 -21.25
N SER A 176 -15.70 -4.54 -21.36
CA SER A 176 -14.71 -3.67 -20.73
C SER A 176 -13.35 -3.82 -21.43
N VAL A 177 -12.27 -3.47 -20.75
CA VAL A 177 -10.90 -3.38 -21.28
C VAL A 177 -10.09 -4.68 -21.16
N GLY A 178 -10.67 -5.75 -20.61
CA GLY A 178 -9.96 -6.99 -20.29
C GLY A 178 -9.19 -7.56 -21.48
N ASP A 179 -7.90 -7.84 -21.27
CA ASP A 179 -6.96 -8.29 -22.30
C ASP A 179 -5.76 -8.98 -21.63
N LEU A 180 -5.76 -10.31 -21.62
CA LEU A 180 -4.73 -11.10 -20.93
C LEU A 180 -3.34 -10.96 -21.57
N GLU A 181 -3.24 -10.67 -22.86
CA GLU A 181 -1.95 -10.47 -23.51
C GLU A 181 -1.35 -9.11 -23.14
N LYS A 182 -2.17 -8.05 -23.02
CA LYS A 182 -1.71 -6.77 -22.43
C LYS A 182 -1.33 -6.92 -20.97
N SER A 183 -2.11 -7.67 -20.20
CA SER A 183 -1.77 -7.99 -18.82
C SER A 183 -0.40 -8.67 -18.73
N LEU A 184 -0.16 -9.68 -19.56
CA LEU A 184 1.11 -10.40 -19.63
C LEU A 184 2.27 -9.45 -19.96
N GLN A 185 2.12 -8.58 -20.97
CA GLN A 185 3.16 -7.62 -21.37
C GLN A 185 3.52 -6.67 -20.23
N LEU A 186 2.52 -6.08 -19.57
CA LEU A 186 2.73 -5.12 -18.49
C LEU A 186 3.34 -5.78 -17.25
N LEU A 187 2.85 -6.96 -16.86
CA LEU A 187 3.36 -7.67 -15.68
C LEU A 187 4.75 -8.25 -15.92
N THR A 188 5.07 -8.65 -17.15
CA THR A 188 6.45 -9.01 -17.54
C THR A 188 7.38 -7.81 -17.37
N ALA A 189 6.96 -6.61 -17.79
CA ALA A 189 7.72 -5.39 -17.57
C ALA A 189 7.87 -5.06 -16.07
N ALA A 190 6.81 -5.23 -15.27
CA ALA A 190 6.87 -5.03 -13.82
C ALA A 190 7.90 -5.95 -13.14
N VAL A 191 7.92 -7.24 -13.50
CA VAL A 191 8.89 -8.21 -12.98
C VAL A 191 10.30 -7.90 -13.46
N ARG A 192 10.49 -7.47 -14.71
CA ARG A 192 11.81 -7.06 -15.23
C ARG A 192 12.39 -5.88 -14.45
N LEU A 193 11.56 -4.89 -14.13
CA LEU A 193 11.97 -3.66 -13.43
C LEU A 193 12.12 -3.86 -11.92
N ALA A 194 11.29 -4.71 -11.31
CA ALA A 194 11.30 -4.99 -9.88
C ALA A 194 11.14 -6.50 -9.60
N PRO A 195 12.19 -7.31 -9.85
CA PRO A 195 12.11 -8.78 -9.81
C PRO A 195 11.98 -9.36 -8.40
N GLU A 196 12.30 -8.59 -7.36
CA GLU A 196 12.19 -8.99 -5.96
C GLU A 196 10.82 -8.69 -5.34
N ASN A 197 9.92 -8.04 -6.08
CA ASN A 197 8.58 -7.72 -5.63
C ASN A 197 7.66 -8.93 -5.82
N SER A 198 7.14 -9.47 -4.71
CA SER A 198 6.30 -10.67 -4.70
C SER A 198 5.01 -10.49 -5.50
N THR A 199 4.37 -9.32 -5.40
CA THR A 199 3.09 -9.05 -6.03
C THR A 199 3.21 -8.95 -7.55
N ASN A 200 4.31 -8.35 -8.06
CA ASN A 200 4.60 -8.34 -9.50
C ASN A 200 4.70 -9.76 -10.07
N ASN A 201 5.46 -10.62 -9.37
CA ASN A 201 5.65 -12.01 -9.79
C ASN A 201 4.35 -12.81 -9.66
N LEU A 202 3.60 -12.64 -8.57
CA LEU A 202 2.35 -13.36 -8.36
C LEU A 202 1.32 -13.03 -9.45
N TYR A 203 1.12 -11.74 -9.76
CA TYR A 203 0.18 -11.35 -10.81
C TYR A 203 0.61 -11.84 -12.19
N LEU A 204 1.92 -11.84 -12.48
CA LEU A 204 2.44 -12.43 -13.72
C LEU A 204 2.11 -13.93 -13.79
N ALA A 205 2.33 -14.67 -12.71
CA ALA A 205 2.01 -16.09 -12.64
C ALA A 205 0.52 -16.37 -12.85
N GLU A 206 -0.37 -15.61 -12.19
CA GLU A 206 -1.82 -15.75 -12.36
C GLU A 206 -2.26 -15.49 -13.82
N THR A 207 -1.64 -14.49 -14.46
CA THR A 207 -1.89 -14.19 -15.88
C THR A 207 -1.45 -15.32 -16.79
N LEU A 208 -0.25 -15.89 -16.54
CA LEU A 208 0.24 -17.06 -17.26
C LEU A 208 -0.68 -18.27 -17.07
N LEU A 209 -1.24 -18.48 -15.87
CA LEU A 209 -2.21 -19.53 -15.60
C LEU A 209 -3.50 -19.34 -16.41
N LYS A 210 -4.07 -18.13 -16.43
CA LYS A 210 -5.26 -17.83 -17.26
C LYS A 210 -5.01 -18.01 -18.76
N LEU A 211 -3.77 -17.84 -19.20
CA LEU A 211 -3.32 -18.10 -20.58
C LEU A 211 -2.93 -19.57 -20.84
N ASN A 212 -3.18 -20.49 -19.89
CA ASN A 212 -2.80 -21.90 -19.96
C ASN A 212 -1.29 -22.16 -20.10
N ARG A 213 -0.44 -21.22 -19.71
CA ARG A 213 1.04 -21.34 -19.76
C ARG A 213 1.59 -21.87 -18.43
N GLN A 214 1.13 -23.06 -18.03
CA GLN A 214 1.38 -23.63 -16.69
C GLN A 214 2.86 -23.80 -16.34
N ALA A 215 3.69 -24.25 -17.29
CA ALA A 215 5.12 -24.43 -17.06
C ALA A 215 5.83 -23.11 -16.70
N GLN A 216 5.50 -22.03 -17.41
CA GLN A 216 6.02 -20.69 -17.12
C GLN A 216 5.47 -20.17 -15.78
N ALA A 217 4.17 -20.35 -15.54
CA ALA A 217 3.56 -19.94 -14.28
C ALA A 217 4.24 -20.61 -13.08
N ARG A 218 4.53 -21.92 -13.15
CA ARG A 218 5.24 -22.65 -12.10
C ARG A 218 6.58 -22.01 -11.75
N GLN A 219 7.40 -21.69 -12.75
CA GLN A 219 8.70 -21.04 -12.55
C GLN A 219 8.56 -19.69 -11.85
N VAL A 220 7.57 -18.88 -12.25
CA VAL A 220 7.31 -17.58 -11.64
C VAL A 220 6.77 -17.73 -10.21
N LEU A 221 5.92 -18.72 -9.93
CA LEU A 221 5.42 -19.00 -8.57
C LEU A 221 6.55 -19.43 -7.63
N GLU A 222 7.47 -20.28 -8.10
CA GLU A 222 8.68 -20.64 -7.34
C GLU A 222 9.53 -19.40 -7.04
N ARG A 223 9.57 -18.41 -7.96
CA ARG A 223 10.22 -17.12 -7.72
C ARG A 223 9.52 -16.27 -6.66
N VAL A 224 8.18 -16.27 -6.59
CA VAL A 224 7.43 -15.57 -5.52
C VAL A 224 7.90 -16.01 -4.14
N LEU A 225 8.16 -17.31 -3.96
CA LEU A 225 8.63 -17.87 -2.68
C LEU A 225 10.01 -17.32 -2.24
N GLN A 226 10.81 -16.83 -3.20
CA GLN A 226 12.15 -16.28 -2.96
C GLN A 226 12.18 -14.75 -2.94
N CYS A 227 11.05 -14.08 -3.22
CA CYS A 227 10.96 -12.62 -3.20
C CYS A 227 11.14 -12.08 -1.78
N SER A 228 11.69 -10.87 -1.65
CA SER A 228 11.98 -10.20 -0.37
C SER A 228 11.24 -8.87 -0.21
N LYS A 229 10.60 -8.36 -1.26
CA LYS A 229 9.86 -7.09 -1.26
C LYS A 229 8.38 -7.33 -1.51
N HIS A 230 7.57 -6.44 -0.96
CA HIS A 230 6.11 -6.39 -1.16
C HIS A 230 5.71 -5.10 -1.88
N ALA A 231 4.50 -5.08 -2.46
CA ALA A 231 3.97 -3.89 -3.11
C ALA A 231 3.63 -2.76 -2.12
N LEU A 232 3.03 -3.08 -0.97
CA LEU A 232 2.53 -2.05 -0.05
C LEU A 232 2.81 -2.36 1.42
N LEU A 233 2.20 -3.41 1.96
CA LEU A 233 2.26 -3.77 3.37
C LEU A 233 3.25 -4.90 3.62
N PRO A 234 3.98 -4.90 4.77
CA PRO A 234 4.86 -6.01 5.15
C PRO A 234 4.19 -7.38 5.11
N ARG A 235 2.93 -7.46 5.59
CA ARG A 235 2.15 -8.72 5.57
C ARG A 235 1.86 -9.24 4.15
N GLY A 236 1.83 -8.35 3.14
CA GLY A 236 1.53 -8.70 1.76
C GLY A 236 2.55 -9.67 1.16
N LEU A 237 3.82 -9.63 1.62
CA LEU A 237 4.83 -10.59 1.18
C LEU A 237 4.46 -12.03 1.54
N GLU A 238 4.00 -12.27 2.77
CA GLU A 238 3.64 -13.62 3.20
C GLU A 238 2.29 -14.06 2.63
N GLU A 239 1.35 -13.12 2.43
CA GLU A 239 0.10 -13.38 1.71
C GLU A 239 0.37 -13.84 0.26
N ASP A 240 1.27 -13.14 -0.45
CA ASP A 240 1.65 -13.51 -1.81
C ASP A 240 2.34 -14.88 -1.87
N ARG A 241 3.22 -15.18 -0.90
CA ARG A 241 3.88 -16.50 -0.80
C ARG A 241 2.89 -17.61 -0.49
N LYS A 242 1.92 -17.37 0.39
CA LYS A 242 0.86 -18.32 0.70
C LYS A 242 0.03 -18.65 -0.53
N GLU A 243 -0.35 -17.63 -1.30
CA GLU A 243 -1.08 -17.84 -2.55
C GLU A 243 -0.23 -18.59 -3.59
N ALA A 244 1.07 -18.27 -3.68
CA ALA A 244 1.97 -18.99 -4.58
C ALA A 244 2.07 -20.48 -4.24
N ARG A 245 2.18 -20.85 -2.95
CA ARG A 245 2.16 -22.26 -2.50
C ARG A 245 0.84 -22.95 -2.90
N ARG A 246 -0.29 -22.30 -2.67
CA ARG A 246 -1.62 -22.81 -3.06
C ARG A 246 -1.72 -23.09 -4.55
N LEU A 247 -1.24 -22.18 -5.40
CA LEU A 247 -1.26 -22.34 -6.85
C LEU A 247 -0.31 -23.45 -7.32
N LEU A 248 0.87 -23.58 -6.71
CA LEU A 248 1.82 -24.67 -6.99
C LEU A 248 1.23 -26.04 -6.67
N GLU A 249 0.55 -26.18 -5.52
CA GLU A 249 -0.13 -27.42 -5.13
C GLU A 249 -1.19 -27.82 -6.17
N ARG A 250 -1.99 -26.85 -6.65
CA ARG A 250 -2.99 -27.08 -7.70
C ARG A 250 -2.39 -27.53 -9.03
N LEU A 251 -1.16 -27.12 -9.35
CA LEU A 251 -0.47 -27.56 -10.57
C LEU A 251 0.13 -28.97 -10.44
N THR A 252 0.32 -29.46 -9.22
CA THR A 252 0.84 -30.82 -8.96
C THR A 252 -0.25 -31.87 -8.80
N SER A 253 -1.45 -31.47 -8.41
CA SER A 253 -2.59 -32.37 -8.33
C SER A 253 -3.18 -32.61 -9.73
N PRO A 254 -3.42 -33.87 -10.16
CA PRO A 254 -4.12 -34.13 -11.41
C PRO A 254 -5.50 -33.46 -11.39
N PRO A 255 -6.04 -33.01 -12.53
CA PRO A 255 -7.40 -32.49 -12.58
C PRO A 255 -8.34 -33.59 -12.07
N GLU A 256 -9.09 -33.30 -11.00
CA GLU A 256 -10.20 -34.16 -10.60
C GLU A 256 -11.11 -34.33 -11.81
N GLY A 257 -11.35 -35.59 -12.18
CA GLY A 257 -11.90 -35.99 -13.47
C GLY A 257 -13.07 -35.14 -13.96
N GLN A 258 -12.94 -34.67 -15.20
CA GLN A 258 -14.05 -34.25 -16.06
C GLN A 258 -14.20 -35.27 -17.18
#